data_AF-A0A437GZJ7-F1
#
_entry.id   AF-A0A437GZJ7-F1
#
_cell.length_a   1.000
_cell.length_b   1.000
_cell.length_c   1.000
_cell.angle_alpha   90.00
_cell.angle_beta   90.00
_cell.angle_gamma   90.00
#
_symmetry.space_group_name_H-M   'P 1'
#
loop_
_entity.id
_entity.type
_entity.pdbx_description
1 polymer ?
#
loop_
_entity_poly.entity_id
_entity_poly.type
_entity_poly.pdbx_seq_one_letter_code
_entity_poly.pdbx_strand_id
1 'polypeptide(L)'
;MRMELYKCDVRRGGQIYTAFVVAPGEERASEVMTEIEIIMNRENDGFTLERVDETLPDDRCAGLDALLETAPVGLASFCEGVGWIAHALPAPKLNFYRIEEVQGDGYFVVAPSGDVAAQVYCGRCGLEEGEARLFRIHDGMDGLKNEALRGLPALLEFGPVGIVEWRKSGWSMKS
;
A
#
# COMPACT_ATOMS: atom_id res chain seq x y z
N MET A 1 -15.68 14.53 12.71
CA MET A 1 -16.38 13.30 12.28
C MET A 1 -15.29 12.25 12.21
N ARG A 2 -15.40 11.15 12.98
CA ARG A 2 -14.39 10.09 12.99
C ARG A 2 -14.54 9.29 11.69
N MET A 3 -13.43 8.91 11.06
CA MET A 3 -13.48 8.02 9.90
C MET A 3 -13.72 6.58 10.35
N GLU A 4 -14.13 5.75 9.40
CA GLU A 4 -14.33 4.31 9.52
C GLU A 4 -13.45 3.62 8.47
N LEU A 5 -13.12 2.34 8.70
CA LEU A 5 -12.34 1.55 7.77
C LEU A 5 -13.24 0.50 7.11
N TYR A 6 -13.25 0.50 5.78
CA TYR A 6 -14.01 -0.44 4.97
C TYR A 6 -13.06 -1.37 4.22
N LYS A 7 -13.32 -2.67 4.28
CA LYS A 7 -12.76 -3.65 3.35
C LYS A 7 -13.61 -3.66 2.09
N CYS A 8 -12.96 -3.52 0.95
CA CYS A 8 -13.58 -3.56 -0.37
C CYS A 8 -13.08 -4.77 -1.16
N ASP A 9 -13.97 -5.68 -1.53
CA ASP A 9 -13.65 -6.81 -2.38
C ASP A 9 -14.17 -6.54 -3.81
N VAL A 10 -13.24 -6.26 -4.74
CA VAL A 10 -13.52 -5.95 -6.14
C VAL A 10 -13.43 -7.22 -6.99
N ARG A 11 -14.46 -7.52 -7.78
CA ARG A 11 -14.50 -8.70 -8.65
C ARG A 11 -14.11 -8.35 -10.07
N ARG A 12 -13.12 -9.04 -10.64
CA ARG A 12 -12.65 -8.81 -12.01
C ARG A 12 -12.18 -10.12 -12.64
N GLY A 13 -12.79 -10.51 -13.77
CA GLY A 13 -12.35 -11.68 -14.54
C GLY A 13 -12.29 -12.98 -13.73
N GLY A 14 -13.20 -13.15 -12.77
CA GLY A 14 -13.23 -14.30 -11.86
C GLY A 14 -12.25 -14.25 -10.68
N GLN A 15 -11.49 -13.17 -10.52
CA GLN A 15 -10.61 -12.93 -9.37
C GLN A 15 -11.20 -11.88 -8.42
N ILE A 16 -10.84 -11.96 -7.15
CA ILE A 16 -11.21 -10.99 -6.11
C ILE A 16 -9.95 -10.26 -5.67
N TYR A 17 -10.03 -8.93 -5.70
CA TYR A 17 -8.99 -8.03 -5.22
C TYR A 17 -9.50 -7.32 -3.98
N THR A 18 -8.74 -7.36 -2.89
CA THR A 18 -9.11 -6.69 -1.64
C THR A 18 -8.37 -5.36 -1.53
N ALA A 19 -9.12 -4.29 -1.31
CA ALA A 19 -8.62 -2.96 -0.95
C ALA A 19 -9.21 -2.52 0.39
N PHE A 20 -8.61 -1.53 1.04
CA PHE A 20 -9.20 -0.90 2.22
C PHE A 20 -9.42 0.58 1.97
N VAL A 21 -10.53 1.11 2.47
CA VAL A 21 -10.99 2.49 2.26
C VAL A 21 -11.24 3.13 3.60
N VAL A 22 -10.66 4.31 3.82
CA VAL A 22 -10.95 5.16 4.96
C VAL A 22 -11.96 6.22 4.51
N ALA A 23 -13.10 6.30 5.19
CA ALA A 23 -14.18 7.21 4.84
C ALA A 23 -15.07 7.51 6.06
N PRO A 24 -15.82 8.62 6.09
CA PRO A 24 -16.74 8.94 7.20
C PRO A 24 -18.01 8.06 7.23
N GLY A 25 -18.20 7.18 6.24
CA GLY A 25 -19.39 6.34 6.09
C GLY A 25 -19.36 5.54 4.79
N GLU A 26 -20.23 4.52 4.70
CA GLU A 26 -20.28 3.56 3.58
C GLU A 26 -20.56 4.22 2.24
N GLU A 27 -21.49 5.18 2.18
CA GLU A 27 -21.82 5.93 0.96
C GLU A 27 -20.57 6.60 0.39
N ARG A 28 -19.79 7.28 1.25
CA ARG A 28 -18.56 7.94 0.81
C ARG A 28 -17.47 6.94 0.43
N ALA A 29 -17.37 5.80 1.12
CA ALA A 29 -16.45 4.73 0.73
C ALA A 29 -16.79 4.16 -0.66
N SER A 30 -18.08 4.01 -0.96
CA SER A 30 -18.58 3.54 -2.26
C SER A 30 -18.27 4.53 -3.39
N GLU A 31 -18.41 5.83 -3.14
CA GLU A 31 -18.02 6.88 -4.10
C GLU A 31 -16.52 6.80 -4.44
N VAL A 32 -15.66 6.68 -3.42
CA VAL A 32 -14.20 6.54 -3.60
C VAL A 32 -13.86 5.34 -4.47
N MET A 33 -14.46 4.18 -4.19
CA MET A 33 -14.21 2.98 -4.99
C MET A 33 -14.71 3.15 -6.43
N THR A 34 -15.88 3.76 -6.62
CA THR A 34 -16.42 4.03 -7.96
C THR A 34 -15.50 4.95 -8.75
N GLU A 35 -15.00 6.03 -8.14
CA GLU A 35 -14.02 6.94 -8.77
C GLU A 35 -12.74 6.20 -9.17
N ILE A 36 -12.20 5.35 -8.28
CA ILE A 36 -11.01 4.55 -8.56
C ILE A 36 -11.25 3.57 -9.72
N GLU A 37 -12.36 2.85 -9.72
CA GLU A 37 -12.71 1.93 -10.81
C GLU A 37 -12.84 2.65 -12.16
N ILE A 38 -13.44 3.85 -12.17
CA ILE A 38 -13.55 4.70 -13.36
C ILE A 38 -12.16 5.11 -13.86
N ILE A 39 -11.30 5.61 -12.95
CA ILE A 39 -9.93 6.03 -13.30
C ILE A 39 -9.11 4.85 -13.84
N MET A 40 -9.32 3.66 -13.27
CA MET A 40 -8.63 2.44 -13.69
C MET A 40 -9.12 1.89 -15.02
N ASN A 41 -10.32 2.30 -15.47
CA ASN A 41 -10.92 1.98 -16.75
C ASN A 41 -10.83 0.48 -17.09
N ARG A 42 -11.15 -0.37 -16.11
CA ARG A 42 -11.15 -1.83 -16.25
C ARG A 42 -12.57 -2.37 -16.10
N GLU A 43 -12.85 -3.46 -16.79
CA GLU A 43 -14.08 -4.22 -16.55
C GLU A 43 -14.04 -4.81 -15.14
N ASN A 44 -15.08 -4.52 -14.36
CA ASN A 44 -15.33 -5.13 -13.06
C ASN A 44 -16.78 -5.64 -13.02
N ASP A 45 -16.99 -6.67 -12.20
CA ASP A 45 -18.31 -7.27 -11.94
C ASP A 45 -18.97 -6.62 -10.70
N GLY A 46 -18.51 -5.43 -10.33
CA GLY A 46 -18.84 -4.73 -9.09
C GLY A 46 -17.88 -5.03 -7.92
N PHE A 47 -18.23 -4.46 -6.76
CA PHE A 47 -17.49 -4.62 -5.52
C PHE A 47 -18.46 -4.73 -4.33
N THR A 48 -17.96 -5.23 -3.20
CA THR A 48 -18.68 -5.24 -1.92
C THR A 48 -17.89 -4.48 -0.87
N LEU A 49 -18.58 -3.74 -0.01
CA LEU A 49 -17.98 -3.04 1.14
C LEU A 49 -18.42 -3.69 2.45
N GLU A 50 -17.49 -3.78 3.38
CA GLU A 50 -17.71 -4.26 4.75
C GLU A 50 -16.94 -3.36 5.71
N ARG A 51 -17.59 -2.82 6.74
CA ARG A 51 -16.91 -2.05 7.80
C ARG A 51 -16.11 -3.02 8.68
N VAL A 52 -14.82 -2.74 8.87
CA VAL A 52 -13.88 -3.66 9.54
C VAL A 52 -13.08 -3.04 10.67
N ASP A 53 -13.15 -1.72 10.93
CA ASP A 53 -12.38 -1.08 12.01
C ASP A 53 -12.63 -1.67 13.41
N GLU A 54 -13.77 -2.31 13.64
CA GLU A 54 -14.12 -2.95 14.91
C GLU A 54 -13.92 -4.48 14.92
N THR A 55 -13.56 -5.08 13.78
CA THR A 55 -13.47 -6.54 13.59
C THR A 55 -12.10 -7.01 13.09
N LEU A 56 -11.14 -6.08 12.96
CA LEU A 56 -9.77 -6.43 12.63
C LEU A 56 -9.14 -7.31 13.72
N PRO A 57 -8.27 -8.26 13.33
CA PRO A 57 -7.48 -9.01 14.30
C PRO A 57 -6.47 -8.07 15.01
N ASP A 58 -6.08 -8.44 16.24
CA ASP A 58 -5.23 -7.61 17.12
C ASP A 58 -3.91 -7.17 16.47
N ASP A 59 -3.33 -8.04 15.63
CA ASP A 59 -2.08 -7.78 14.90
C ASP A 59 -2.23 -6.70 13.81
N ARG A 60 -3.46 -6.31 13.48
CA ARG A 60 -3.80 -5.26 12.51
C ARG A 60 -4.38 -4.00 13.14
N CYS A 61 -4.37 -3.87 14.46
CA CYS A 61 -4.83 -2.66 15.13
C CYS A 61 -3.76 -1.55 15.18
N ALA A 62 -2.51 -1.86 14.86
CA ALA A 62 -1.41 -0.91 14.91
C ALA A 62 -1.65 0.32 14.00
N GLY A 63 -1.67 1.50 14.60
CA GLY A 63 -1.87 2.78 13.89
C GLY A 63 -3.31 3.04 13.44
N LEU A 64 -4.27 2.16 13.76
CA LEU A 64 -5.66 2.31 13.31
C LEU A 64 -6.34 3.56 13.89
N ASP A 65 -6.18 3.84 15.17
CA ASP A 65 -6.80 5.04 15.78
C ASP A 65 -6.31 6.33 15.11
N ALA A 66 -4.99 6.46 14.91
CA ALA A 66 -4.41 7.60 14.22
C ALA A 66 -4.92 7.73 12.78
N LEU A 67 -5.03 6.60 12.06
CA LEU A 67 -5.63 6.56 10.72
C LEU A 67 -7.07 7.10 10.76
N LEU A 68 -7.91 6.60 11.66
CA LEU A 68 -9.34 6.97 11.72
C LEU A 68 -9.58 8.41 12.20
N GLU A 69 -8.64 8.98 12.94
CA GLU A 69 -8.72 10.36 13.43
C GLU A 69 -8.22 11.38 12.41
N THR A 70 -7.19 11.04 11.62
CA THR A 70 -6.42 12.04 10.86
C THR A 70 -6.28 11.77 9.37
N ALA A 71 -6.57 10.55 8.90
CA ALA A 71 -6.35 10.21 7.50
C ALA A 71 -7.33 10.96 6.57
N PRO A 72 -6.88 11.33 5.37
CA PRO A 72 -7.79 11.77 4.32
C PRO A 72 -8.70 10.60 3.89
N VAL A 73 -9.85 10.95 3.32
CA VAL A 73 -10.72 9.98 2.66
C VAL A 73 -10.00 9.37 1.46
N GLY A 74 -9.91 8.05 1.38
CA GLY A 74 -9.17 7.38 0.32
C GLY A 74 -8.81 5.93 0.64
N LEU A 75 -7.91 5.37 -0.15
CA LEU A 75 -7.39 4.02 0.08
C LEU A 75 -6.44 3.98 1.28
N ALA A 76 -6.35 2.81 1.90
CA ALA A 76 -5.35 2.50 2.91
C ALA A 76 -4.79 1.09 2.74
N SER A 77 -3.58 0.87 3.25
CA SER A 77 -2.92 -0.43 3.30
C SER A 77 -2.32 -0.66 4.67
N PHE A 78 -2.36 -1.91 5.14
CA PHE A 78 -1.64 -2.32 6.33
C PHE A 78 -0.24 -2.79 5.95
N CYS A 79 0.77 -2.25 6.63
CA CYS A 79 2.16 -2.68 6.51
C CYS A 79 2.63 -3.24 7.85
N GLU A 80 3.07 -4.50 7.88
CA GLU A 80 3.64 -5.12 9.07
C GLU A 80 4.86 -4.32 9.57
N GLY A 81 4.96 -4.13 10.89
CA GLY A 81 6.00 -3.31 11.53
C GLY A 81 5.77 -1.80 11.49
N VAL A 82 4.85 -1.30 10.66
CA VAL A 82 4.51 0.14 10.57
C VAL A 82 3.09 0.44 11.02
N GLY A 83 2.12 -0.39 10.63
CA GLY A 83 0.69 -0.19 10.86
C GLY A 83 -0.07 0.23 9.61
N TRP A 84 -1.23 0.85 9.81
CA TRP A 84 -2.06 1.37 8.72
C TRP A 84 -1.49 2.64 8.09
N ILE A 85 -1.53 2.69 6.77
CA ILE A 85 -1.00 3.76 5.94
C ILE A 85 -2.10 4.24 4.99
N ALA A 86 -2.46 5.52 5.09
CA ALA A 86 -3.36 6.16 4.13
C ALA A 86 -2.62 6.47 2.82
N HIS A 87 -3.29 6.26 1.69
CA HIS A 87 -2.78 6.66 0.38
C HIS A 87 -3.14 8.14 0.20
N ALA A 88 -2.14 9.02 0.11
CA ALA A 88 -2.31 10.47 0.29
C ALA A 88 -3.09 11.21 -0.83
N LEU A 89 -3.55 10.53 -1.88
CA LEU A 89 -4.37 11.05 -2.98
C LEU A 89 -5.20 9.89 -3.52
N PRO A 90 -6.24 10.10 -4.37
CA PRO A 90 -6.73 9.05 -5.25
C PRO A 90 -5.65 8.76 -6.32
N ALA A 91 -4.46 8.34 -5.88
CA ALA A 91 -3.50 7.64 -6.70
C ALA A 91 -4.05 6.22 -6.79
N PRO A 92 -4.64 5.82 -7.92
CA PRO A 92 -5.24 4.50 -8.07
C PRO A 92 -4.17 3.39 -8.10
N LYS A 93 -2.89 3.77 -8.01
CA LYS A 93 -1.72 2.90 -8.01
C LYS A 93 -0.70 3.39 -7.01
N LEU A 94 -0.06 2.45 -6.33
CA LEU A 94 1.15 2.63 -5.55
C LEU A 94 2.33 2.92 -6.47
N ASN A 95 3.36 3.54 -5.90
CA ASN A 95 4.62 3.79 -6.56
C ASN A 95 5.64 2.69 -6.21
N PHE A 96 6.56 2.47 -7.13
CA PHE A 96 7.66 1.52 -6.96
C PHE A 96 8.95 2.29 -6.73
N TYR A 97 9.53 2.16 -5.54
CA TYR A 97 10.74 2.86 -5.15
C TYR A 97 11.92 1.91 -4.99
N ARG A 98 13.13 2.40 -5.30
CA ARG A 98 14.38 1.76 -4.91
C ARG A 98 15.08 2.63 -3.87
N ILE A 99 15.33 2.06 -2.70
CA ILE A 99 16.10 2.67 -1.62
C ILE A 99 17.50 2.10 -1.66
N GLU A 100 18.49 2.97 -1.81
CA GLU A 100 19.91 2.60 -1.82
C GLU A 100 20.61 3.19 -0.60
N GLU A 101 21.09 2.32 0.29
CA GLU A 101 21.94 2.75 1.40
C GLU A 101 23.31 3.22 0.87
N VAL A 102 23.86 4.29 1.45
CA VAL A 102 25.16 4.84 1.00
C VAL A 102 26.32 3.85 1.20
N GLN A 103 26.20 2.92 2.15
CA GLN A 103 27.22 1.91 2.46
C GLN A 103 26.67 0.47 2.49
N GLY A 104 25.48 0.23 1.93
CA GLY A 104 24.74 -1.02 2.16
C GLY A 104 24.01 -1.53 0.93
N ASP A 105 22.98 -2.32 1.19
CA ASP A 105 22.18 -2.99 0.17
C ASP A 105 21.12 -2.05 -0.45
N GLY A 106 20.60 -2.48 -1.60
CA GLY A 106 19.43 -1.88 -2.24
C GLY A 106 18.14 -2.61 -1.86
N TYR A 107 17.08 -1.85 -1.60
CA TYR A 107 15.76 -2.36 -1.25
C TYR A 107 14.71 -1.83 -2.22
N PHE A 108 13.74 -2.67 -2.59
CA PHE A 108 12.59 -2.24 -3.36
C PHE A 108 11.38 -2.09 -2.45
N VAL A 109 10.66 -0.98 -2.58
CA VAL A 109 9.52 -0.65 -1.71
C VAL A 109 8.33 -0.25 -2.55
N VAL A 110 7.19 -0.87 -2.28
CA VAL A 110 5.88 -0.45 -2.82
C VAL A 110 5.24 0.48 -1.80
N ALA A 111 4.94 1.72 -2.18
CA ALA A 111 4.38 2.72 -1.27
C ALA A 111 3.61 3.81 -2.03
N PRO A 112 2.65 4.51 -1.39
CA PRO A 112 1.94 5.62 -2.01
C PRO A 112 2.86 6.82 -2.30
N SER A 113 3.92 7.00 -1.53
CA SER A 113 4.83 8.14 -1.63
C SER A 113 6.24 7.82 -1.11
N GLY A 114 7.22 8.66 -1.42
CA GLY A 114 8.63 8.43 -1.05
C GLY A 114 8.89 8.54 0.46
N ASP A 115 8.19 9.41 1.16
CA ASP A 115 8.22 9.51 2.63
C ASP A 115 7.67 8.25 3.30
N VAL A 116 6.58 7.68 2.77
CA VAL A 116 6.07 6.39 3.24
C VAL A 116 7.04 5.26 2.92
N ALA A 117 7.66 5.26 1.73
CA ALA A 117 8.69 4.28 1.40
C ALA A 117 9.87 4.32 2.39
N ALA A 118 10.31 5.52 2.77
CA ALA A 118 11.33 5.72 3.78
C ALA A 118 10.88 5.18 5.15
N GLN A 119 9.65 5.47 5.57
CA GLN A 119 9.10 4.97 6.83
C GLN A 119 9.04 3.44 6.87
N VAL A 120 8.58 2.81 5.79
CA VAL A 120 8.52 1.35 5.63
C VAL A 120 9.92 0.74 5.73
N TYR A 121 10.90 1.32 5.06
CA TYR A 121 12.28 0.87 5.12
C TYR A 121 12.87 1.02 6.54
N CYS A 122 12.71 2.20 7.17
CA CYS A 122 13.21 2.46 8.51
C CYS A 122 12.57 1.53 9.56
N GLY A 123 11.25 1.31 9.46
CA GLY A 123 10.52 0.41 10.36
C GLY A 123 11.03 -1.04 10.30
N ARG A 124 11.61 -1.44 9.16
CA ARG A 124 12.13 -2.79 8.96
C ARG A 124 13.63 -2.93 9.23
N CYS A 125 14.42 -1.91 8.92
CA CYS A 125 15.87 -1.99 9.06
C CYS A 125 16.35 -1.95 10.52
N GLY A 126 15.48 -1.64 11.48
CA GLY A 126 15.76 -1.74 12.91
C GLY A 126 17.02 -0.96 13.27
N LEU A 127 16.93 0.37 13.25
CA LEU A 127 18.05 1.22 13.65
C LEU A 127 18.27 1.11 15.16
N GLU A 128 19.51 0.87 15.57
CA GLU A 128 19.87 0.93 16.99
C GLU A 128 19.80 2.37 17.51
N GLU A 129 19.66 2.54 18.82
CA GLU A 129 19.63 3.87 19.43
C GLU A 129 20.94 4.62 19.16
N GLY A 130 20.84 5.78 18.50
CA GLY A 130 21.99 6.58 18.09
C GLY A 130 22.58 6.22 16.72
N GLU A 131 22.07 5.19 16.04
CA GLU A 131 22.46 4.85 14.68
C GLU A 131 21.78 5.79 13.67
N ALA A 132 22.54 6.28 12.70
CA ALA A 132 22.03 7.04 11.57
C ALA A 132 22.43 6.35 10.27
N ARG A 133 21.46 5.98 9.44
CA ARG A 133 21.69 5.50 8.08
C ARG A 133 21.29 6.54 7.06
N LEU A 134 22.20 6.79 6.13
CA LEU A 134 21.93 7.62 4.96
C LEU A 134 21.57 6.71 3.79
N PHE A 135 20.47 7.03 3.13
CA PHE A 135 19.99 6.35 1.95
C PHE A 135 19.43 7.34 0.94
N ARG A 136 19.31 6.90 -0.31
CA ARG A 136 18.68 7.65 -1.39
C ARG A 136 17.44 6.91 -1.88
N ILE A 137 16.43 7.67 -2.27
CA ILE A 137 15.18 7.13 -2.84
C ILE A 137 15.17 7.44 -4.34
N HIS A 138 15.00 6.40 -5.14
CA HIS A 138 14.98 6.44 -6.59
C HIS A 138 13.66 5.88 -7.12
N ASP A 139 13.39 6.15 -8.41
CA ASP A 139 12.40 5.38 -9.16
C ASP A 139 12.87 3.91 -9.22
N GLY A 140 12.05 3.01 -8.67
CA GLY A 140 12.39 1.60 -8.61
C GLY A 140 12.38 0.89 -9.96
N MET A 141 11.77 1.48 -10.98
CA MET A 141 11.73 0.91 -12.33
C MET A 141 13.06 1.07 -13.07
N ASP A 142 13.90 2.02 -12.64
CA ASP A 142 15.16 2.30 -13.30
C ASP A 142 16.12 1.11 -13.21
N GLY A 143 16.67 0.70 -14.35
CA GLY A 143 17.60 -0.43 -14.46
C GLY A 143 17.00 -1.84 -14.33
N LEU A 144 15.66 -1.99 -14.24
CA LEU A 144 15.03 -3.31 -14.22
C LEU A 144 15.05 -3.99 -15.59
N LYS A 145 15.19 -5.33 -15.57
CA LYS A 145 15.02 -6.18 -16.77
C LYS A 145 13.54 -6.33 -17.13
N ASN A 146 13.25 -6.54 -18.42
CA ASN A 146 11.89 -6.68 -18.96
C ASN A 146 10.99 -7.70 -18.22
N GLU A 147 11.56 -8.79 -17.71
CA GLU A 147 10.80 -9.81 -16.97
C GLU A 147 10.27 -9.26 -15.63
N ALA A 148 11.07 -8.47 -14.92
CA ALA A 148 10.68 -7.83 -13.66
C ALA A 148 9.61 -6.75 -13.89
N LEU A 149 9.65 -6.07 -15.04
CA LEU A 149 8.68 -5.02 -15.38
C LEU A 149 7.27 -5.58 -15.64
N ARG A 150 7.12 -6.79 -16.18
CA ARG A 150 5.81 -7.35 -16.54
C ARG A 150 4.89 -7.60 -15.34
N GLY A 151 5.46 -7.92 -14.17
CA GLY A 151 4.68 -8.20 -12.95
C GLY A 151 4.30 -6.95 -12.15
N LEU A 152 4.94 -5.81 -12.41
CA LEU A 152 4.75 -4.59 -11.63
C LEU A 152 3.34 -4.00 -11.71
N PRO A 153 2.66 -3.91 -12.87
CA PRO A 153 1.36 -3.26 -12.94
C PRO A 153 0.32 -3.85 -11.98
N ALA A 154 0.29 -5.18 -11.81
CA ALA A 154 -0.63 -5.83 -10.88
C ALA A 154 -0.24 -5.57 -9.41
N LEU A 155 1.06 -5.59 -9.10
CA LEU A 155 1.57 -5.27 -7.77
C LEU A 155 1.26 -3.82 -7.37
N LEU A 156 1.35 -2.88 -8.30
CA LEU A 156 1.16 -1.46 -8.00
C LEU A 156 -0.33 -1.07 -7.92
N GLU A 157 -1.24 -1.90 -8.42
CA GLU A 157 -2.66 -1.56 -8.48
C GLU A 157 -3.37 -1.73 -7.13
N PHE A 158 -3.22 -2.89 -6.49
CA PHE A 158 -3.78 -3.19 -5.16
C PHE A 158 -2.80 -3.95 -4.27
N GLY A 159 -1.52 -3.91 -4.60
CA GLY A 159 -0.54 -4.63 -3.79
C GLY A 159 -0.41 -4.03 -2.39
N PRO A 160 0.10 -4.81 -1.45
CA PRO A 160 0.42 -4.30 -0.12
C PRO A 160 1.53 -3.24 -0.18
N VAL A 161 1.45 -2.27 0.71
CA VAL A 161 2.58 -1.38 1.02
C VAL A 161 3.62 -2.17 1.80
N GLY A 162 4.88 -2.09 1.37
CA GLY A 162 5.97 -2.79 2.06
C GLY A 162 7.21 -3.04 1.19
N ILE A 163 8.20 -3.69 1.78
CA ILE A 163 9.42 -4.11 1.07
C ILE A 163 9.12 -5.35 0.24
N VAL A 164 9.54 -5.33 -1.02
CA VAL A 164 9.40 -6.44 -1.96
C VAL A 164 10.75 -6.89 -2.50
N GLU A 165 10.80 -8.12 -2.99
CA GLU A 165 11.95 -8.67 -3.67
C GLU A 165 11.53 -9.46 -4.91
N TRP A 166 12.41 -9.49 -5.91
CA TRP A 166 12.20 -10.26 -7.14
C TRP A 166 12.70 -11.69 -6.94
N ARG A 167 11.78 -12.65 -7.04
CA ARG A 167 12.07 -14.09 -7.03
C ARG A 167 11.79 -14.68 -8.41
N LYS A 168 12.17 -15.95 -8.65
CA LYS A 168 11.88 -16.66 -9.91
C LYS A 168 10.39 -16.68 -10.28
N SER A 169 9.50 -16.62 -9.29
CA SER A 169 8.04 -16.61 -9.45
C SER A 169 7.45 -15.20 -9.64
N GLY A 170 8.27 -14.14 -9.59
CA GLY A 170 7.82 -12.75 -9.67
C GLY A 170 8.16 -11.94 -8.42
N TRP A 171 7.54 -10.76 -8.31
CA TRP A 171 7.63 -9.92 -7.12
C TRP A 171 6.88 -10.56 -5.94
N SER A 172 7.50 -10.53 -4.77
CA SER A 172 6.91 -11.00 -3.53
C SER A 172 7.24 -10.08 -2.38
N MET A 173 6.34 -9.98 -1.41
CA MET A 173 6.64 -9.31 -0.14
C MET A 173 7.81 -10.00 0.54
N LYS A 174 8.77 -9.18 0.96
CA LYS A 174 9.82 -9.66 1.85
C LYS A 174 9.15 -9.87 3.20
N SER A 175 9.23 -11.08 3.75
CA SER A 175 8.80 -11.46 5.11
C SER A 175 9.92 -11.18 6.11
#